data_AF-W2YA75-F1
#
_entry.id   AF-W2YA75-F1
#
_cell.length_a   1.000
_cell.length_b   1.000
_cell.length_c   1.000
_cell.angle_alpha   90.00
_cell.angle_beta   90.00
_cell.angle_gamma   90.00
#
_symmetry.space_group_name_H-M   'P 1'
#
loop_
_entity.id
_entity.type
_entity.pdbx_description
1 polymer ?
#
loop_
_entity_poly.entity_id
_entity_poly.type
_entity_poly.pdbx_seq_one_letter_code
_entity_poly.pdbx_strand_id
1 'polypeptide(L)'
;MLEFLSNVDNNLFVGAGVAVAAVMVVKYMNARADAAQQRAYEAAKARQEALKAEREKPIKRRFFTPEELLPFNGEDGQPIYIAVLDEVYDVSRKRDFYGPGEGYHLFAGRDASRALAKMSFEKEDLDSDDLSDLSFMDKETLNDWVTKFSVYNSYPNVGRVLRRRDLTLEQLRQFNGVDNPRKIVYVAVNGNIYDVTLDGLNHYGPEGGYKQFAGRDCSRSLACMSFLDEHLDNPTLEGLTEQQQETLNKWEDKFKEKYPVVGKVIK
;
A
#
# COMPACT_ATOMS: atom_id res chain seq x y z
N MET A 1 -24.10 52.14 -80.66
CA MET A 1 -23.05 51.18 -80.26
C MET A 1 -22.40 51.71 -78.99
N LEU A 2 -23.07 51.66 -77.81
CA LEU A 2 -22.45 51.98 -76.50
C LEU A 2 -23.36 51.80 -75.25
N GLU A 3 -24.33 50.88 -75.23
CA GLU A 3 -25.17 50.68 -74.01
C GLU A 3 -25.49 49.21 -73.68
N PHE A 4 -24.55 48.29 -73.94
CA PHE A 4 -24.72 46.88 -73.56
C PHE A 4 -23.55 46.28 -72.76
N LEU A 5 -22.66 47.11 -72.20
CA LEU A 5 -21.43 46.64 -71.52
C LEU A 5 -21.18 47.26 -70.14
N SER A 6 -22.20 47.61 -69.36
CA SER A 6 -21.95 48.19 -68.01
C SER A 6 -22.57 47.45 -66.81
N ASN A 7 -23.25 46.31 -66.99
CA ASN A 7 -23.96 45.66 -65.87
C ASN A 7 -23.58 44.19 -65.61
N VAL A 8 -22.54 43.67 -66.27
CA VAL A 8 -22.11 42.27 -66.10
C VAL A 8 -20.96 42.11 -65.08
N ASP A 9 -20.24 43.19 -64.73
CA ASP A 9 -19.03 43.07 -63.91
C ASP A 9 -19.24 43.27 -62.39
N ASN A 10 -20.27 43.96 -61.91
CA ASN A 10 -20.39 44.18 -60.46
C ASN A 10 -20.90 42.95 -59.67
N ASN A 11 -21.81 42.15 -60.23
CA ASN A 11 -22.36 40.98 -59.54
C ASN A 11 -21.37 39.80 -59.48
N LEU A 12 -20.51 39.65 -60.49
CA LEU A 12 -19.50 38.60 -60.54
C LEU A 12 -18.36 38.87 -59.54
N PHE A 13 -17.90 40.12 -59.42
CA PHE A 13 -16.87 40.52 -58.46
C PHE A 13 -17.37 40.48 -57.01
N VAL A 14 -18.62 40.88 -56.75
CA VAL A 14 -19.23 40.76 -55.41
C VAL A 14 -19.45 39.29 -55.03
N GLY A 15 -19.94 38.46 -55.95
CA GLY A 15 -20.12 37.02 -55.73
C GLY A 15 -18.80 36.27 -55.48
N ALA A 16 -17.74 36.61 -56.22
CA ALA A 16 -16.41 36.05 -56.01
C ALA A 16 -15.79 36.48 -54.67
N GLY A 17 -15.95 37.75 -54.26
CA GLY A 17 -15.46 38.24 -52.97
C GLY A 17 -16.13 37.57 -51.77
N VAL A 18 -17.45 37.36 -51.82
CA VAL A 18 -18.20 36.67 -50.77
C VAL A 18 -17.81 35.18 -50.68
N ALA A 19 -17.60 34.52 -51.82
CA ALA A 19 -17.16 33.12 -51.86
C ALA A 19 -15.74 32.94 -51.28
N VAL A 20 -14.79 33.83 -51.61
CA VAL A 20 -13.43 33.81 -51.04
C VAL A 20 -13.44 34.07 -49.53
N ALA A 21 -14.25 35.03 -49.07
CA ALA A 21 -14.42 35.30 -47.65
C ALA A 21 -15.01 34.09 -46.89
N ALA A 22 -16.04 33.44 -47.44
CA ALA A 22 -16.63 32.24 -46.86
C ALA A 22 -15.63 31.08 -46.77
N VAL A 23 -14.84 30.84 -47.82
CA VAL A 23 -13.77 29.82 -47.81
C VAL A 23 -12.68 30.15 -46.79
N MET A 24 -12.28 31.41 -46.65
CA MET A 24 -11.30 31.85 -45.65
C MET A 24 -11.82 31.69 -44.22
N VAL A 25 -13.10 32.00 -43.96
CA VAL A 25 -13.75 31.77 -42.66
C VAL A 25 -13.80 30.28 -42.33
N VAL A 26 -14.21 29.42 -43.28
CA VAL A 26 -14.24 27.96 -43.08
C VAL A 26 -12.83 27.40 -42.84
N LYS A 27 -11.83 27.82 -43.63
CA LYS A 27 -10.43 27.41 -43.39
C LYS A 27 -9.91 27.86 -42.03
N TYR A 28 -10.23 29.08 -41.61
CA TYR A 28 -9.86 29.60 -40.30
C TYR A 28 -10.56 28.85 -39.16
N MET A 29 -11.86 28.55 -39.31
CA MET A 29 -12.63 27.76 -38.34
C MET A 29 -12.09 26.33 -38.22
N ASN A 30 -11.78 25.66 -39.34
CA ASN A 30 -11.17 24.33 -39.35
C ASN A 30 -9.78 24.34 -38.70
N ALA A 31 -8.91 25.29 -39.07
CA ALA A 31 -7.58 25.41 -38.46
C ALA A 31 -7.65 25.68 -36.94
N ARG A 32 -8.65 26.45 -36.48
CA ARG A 32 -8.89 26.67 -35.05
C ARG A 32 -9.43 25.43 -34.35
N ALA A 33 -10.29 24.65 -35.00
CA ALA A 33 -10.80 23.38 -34.48
C ALA A 33 -9.69 22.32 -34.39
N ASP A 34 -8.85 22.20 -35.41
CA ASP A 34 -7.69 21.32 -35.45
C ASP A 34 -6.68 21.68 -34.36
N ALA A 35 -6.39 22.99 -34.18
CA ALA A 35 -5.51 23.46 -33.11
C ALA A 35 -6.10 23.20 -31.71
N ALA A 36 -7.43 23.28 -31.54
CA ALA A 36 -8.10 22.94 -30.29
C ALA A 36 -8.06 21.42 -30.01
N GLN A 37 -8.26 20.59 -31.02
CA GLN A 37 -8.14 19.13 -30.93
C GLN A 37 -6.70 18.70 -30.62
N GLN A 38 -5.70 19.31 -31.27
CA GLN A 38 -4.29 19.05 -31.02
C GLN A 38 -3.90 19.39 -29.57
N ARG A 39 -4.33 20.55 -29.06
CA ARG A 39 -4.09 20.93 -27.65
C ARG A 39 -4.79 19.99 -26.67
N ALA A 40 -6.01 19.56 -26.96
CA ALA A 40 -6.73 18.59 -26.13
C ALA A 40 -6.04 17.23 -26.12
N TYR A 41 -5.54 16.77 -27.27
CA TYR A 41 -4.75 15.54 -27.40
C TYR A 41 -3.42 15.64 -26.64
N GLU A 42 -2.68 16.73 -26.78
CA GLU A 42 -1.43 16.98 -26.07
C GLU A 42 -1.65 17.07 -24.55
N ALA A 43 -2.70 17.76 -24.09
CA ALA A 43 -3.06 17.83 -22.67
C ALA A 43 -3.47 16.45 -22.11
N ALA A 44 -4.24 15.66 -22.89
CA ALA A 44 -4.61 14.30 -22.50
C ALA A 44 -3.39 13.38 -22.45
N LYS A 45 -2.48 13.48 -23.43
CA LYS A 45 -1.22 12.73 -23.48
C LYS A 45 -0.30 13.11 -22.32
N ALA A 46 -0.09 14.40 -22.06
CA ALA A 46 0.69 14.88 -20.93
C ALA A 46 0.11 14.43 -19.59
N ARG A 47 -1.23 14.44 -19.44
CA ARG A 47 -1.91 13.90 -18.25
C ARG A 47 -1.68 12.40 -18.11
N GLN A 48 -1.76 11.63 -19.19
CA GLN A 48 -1.47 10.19 -19.18
C GLN A 48 0.00 9.90 -18.83
N GLU A 49 0.93 10.66 -19.40
CA GLU A 49 2.36 10.55 -19.11
C GLU A 49 2.68 10.91 -17.66
N ALA A 50 2.07 11.97 -17.13
CA ALA A 50 2.21 12.34 -15.72
C ALA A 50 1.64 11.27 -14.78
N LEU A 51 0.44 10.73 -15.08
CA LEU A 51 -0.16 9.63 -14.33
C LEU A 51 0.70 8.36 -14.39
N LYS A 52 1.30 8.07 -15.54
CA LYS A 52 2.21 6.94 -15.72
C LYS A 52 3.49 7.14 -14.91
N ALA A 53 4.12 8.29 -15.02
CA ALA A 53 5.33 8.62 -14.26
C ALA A 53 5.07 8.60 -12.75
N GLU A 54 3.91 9.06 -12.29
CA GLU A 54 3.51 8.97 -10.89
C GLU A 54 3.31 7.52 -10.42
N ARG A 55 2.77 6.64 -11.27
CA ARG A 55 2.66 5.20 -10.99
C ARG A 55 4.00 4.49 -10.92
N GLU A 56 4.99 4.97 -11.66
CA GLU A 56 6.34 4.38 -11.72
C GLU A 56 7.25 4.90 -10.60
N LYS A 57 6.81 5.87 -9.79
CA LYS A 57 7.56 6.31 -8.62
C LYS A 57 7.75 5.13 -7.66
N PRO A 58 8.98 4.91 -7.16
CA PRO A 58 9.23 3.85 -6.20
C PRO A 58 8.45 4.14 -4.92
N ILE A 59 7.62 3.19 -4.51
CA ILE A 59 6.83 3.29 -3.29
C ILE A 59 7.77 3.00 -2.12
N LYS A 60 8.01 4.00 -1.27
CA LYS A 60 8.75 3.81 -0.03
C LYS A 60 7.80 3.23 1.02
N ARG A 61 7.94 1.93 1.30
CA ARG A 61 7.18 1.27 2.36
C ARG A 61 7.74 1.62 3.73
N ARG A 62 6.87 1.72 4.74
CA ARG A 62 7.26 1.89 6.15
C ARG A 62 6.25 1.26 7.11
N PHE A 63 6.59 1.27 8.38
CA PHE A 63 5.64 0.96 9.44
C PHE A 63 4.79 2.19 9.81
N PHE A 64 3.55 1.92 10.22
CA PHE A 64 2.61 2.86 10.80
C PHE A 64 2.09 2.29 12.12
N THR A 65 2.07 3.06 13.19
CA THR A 65 1.18 2.71 14.32
C THR A 65 -0.28 2.97 13.93
N PRO A 66 -1.27 2.35 14.59
CA PRO A 66 -2.68 2.68 14.34
C PRO A 66 -2.96 4.19 14.45
N GLU A 67 -2.33 4.87 15.42
CA GLU A 67 -2.48 6.32 15.64
C GLU A 67 -1.81 7.14 14.53
N GLU A 68 -0.65 6.70 14.04
CA GLU A 68 0.03 7.32 12.91
C GLU A 68 -0.75 7.18 11.60
N LEU A 69 -1.63 6.18 11.49
CA LEU A 69 -2.44 5.94 10.30
C LEU A 69 -3.67 6.86 10.23
N LEU A 70 -4.22 7.28 11.38
CA LEU A 70 -5.47 8.07 11.46
C LEU A 70 -5.49 9.34 10.59
N PRO A 71 -4.42 10.15 10.50
CA PRO A 71 -4.44 11.36 9.67
C PRO A 71 -4.55 11.10 8.17
N PHE A 72 -4.30 9.87 7.71
CA PHE A 72 -4.39 9.49 6.30
C PHE A 72 -5.82 9.10 5.92
N ASN A 73 -6.78 9.95 6.27
CA ASN A 73 -8.21 9.72 6.05
C ASN A 73 -8.77 10.47 4.82
N GLY A 74 -7.97 11.33 4.17
CA GLY A 74 -8.42 12.14 3.04
C GLY A 74 -8.90 13.54 3.38
N GLU A 75 -9.06 13.88 4.66
CA GLU A 75 -9.35 15.23 5.13
C GLU A 75 -8.12 16.14 4.98
N ASP A 76 -8.34 17.45 4.93
CA ASP A 76 -7.26 18.46 4.81
C ASP A 76 -6.28 18.22 3.65
N GLY A 77 -6.72 17.52 2.61
CA GLY A 77 -5.90 17.17 1.45
C GLY A 77 -4.89 16.05 1.71
N GLN A 78 -4.96 15.35 2.85
CA GLN A 78 -4.14 14.19 3.14
C GLN A 78 -4.43 13.03 2.16
N PRO A 79 -3.47 12.12 1.96
CA PRO A 79 -3.72 10.85 1.30
C PRO A 79 -4.78 10.04 2.05
N ILE A 80 -5.38 9.06 1.37
CA ILE A 80 -6.31 8.10 1.95
C ILE A 80 -5.61 6.75 2.03
N TYR A 81 -5.27 6.31 3.23
CA TYR A 81 -4.67 5.00 3.49
C TYR A 81 -5.67 4.09 4.19
N ILE A 82 -5.71 2.83 3.79
CA ILE A 82 -6.53 1.80 4.45
C ILE A 82 -5.65 0.58 4.65
N ALA A 83 -5.63 0.06 5.86
CA ALA A 83 -5.00 -1.22 6.17
C ALA A 83 -5.99 -2.37 6.02
N VAL A 84 -5.53 -3.46 5.42
CA VAL A 84 -6.23 -4.75 5.35
C VAL A 84 -5.22 -5.85 5.65
N LEU A 85 -5.47 -6.63 6.71
CA LEU A 85 -4.55 -7.59 7.30
C LEU A 85 -3.17 -6.99 7.61
N ASP A 86 -3.17 -5.81 8.24
CA ASP A 86 -2.00 -4.97 8.51
C ASP A 86 -1.24 -4.46 7.27
N GLU A 87 -1.56 -4.86 6.04
CA GLU A 87 -0.98 -4.26 4.82
C GLU A 87 -1.66 -2.91 4.53
N VAL A 88 -0.88 -1.83 4.43
CA VAL A 88 -1.38 -0.46 4.24
C VAL A 88 -1.39 -0.11 2.76
N TYR A 89 -2.56 0.20 2.23
CA TYR A 89 -2.76 0.55 0.82
C TYR A 89 -3.11 2.02 0.65
N ASP A 90 -2.51 2.66 -0.35
CA ASP A 90 -2.90 4.00 -0.80
C ASP A 90 -4.09 3.92 -1.75
N VAL A 91 -5.26 4.31 -1.24
CA VAL A 91 -6.51 4.34 -1.98
C VAL A 91 -6.91 5.77 -2.41
N SER A 92 -5.98 6.73 -2.37
CA SER A 92 -6.22 8.14 -2.69
C SER A 92 -6.77 8.37 -4.10
N ARG A 93 -6.60 7.41 -5.02
CA ARG A 93 -7.17 7.49 -6.37
C ARG A 93 -8.67 7.19 -6.43
N LYS A 94 -9.24 6.71 -5.33
CA LYS A 94 -10.65 6.35 -5.18
C LYS A 94 -11.33 7.21 -4.13
N ARG A 95 -11.07 8.53 -4.17
CA ARG A 95 -11.71 9.50 -3.25
C ARG A 95 -13.22 9.53 -3.40
N ASP A 96 -13.74 9.15 -4.56
CA ASP A 96 -15.16 8.92 -4.87
C ASP A 96 -15.78 7.74 -4.10
N PHE A 97 -14.98 6.94 -3.40
CA PHE A 97 -15.46 5.86 -2.52
C PHE A 97 -15.04 6.06 -1.06
N TYR A 98 -13.79 6.47 -0.85
CA TYR A 98 -13.15 6.52 0.48
C TYR A 98 -12.91 7.94 1.00
N GLY A 99 -13.17 8.96 0.18
CA GLY A 99 -12.92 10.35 0.55
C GLY A 99 -13.95 10.88 1.55
N PRO A 100 -13.67 12.05 2.18
CA PRO A 100 -14.59 12.63 3.16
C PRO A 100 -16.00 12.79 2.60
N GLY A 101 -16.99 12.28 3.34
CA GLY A 101 -18.40 12.29 2.96
C GLY A 101 -18.88 11.09 2.13
N GLU A 102 -17.98 10.21 1.68
CA GLU A 102 -18.33 9.00 0.92
C GLU A 102 -18.64 7.80 1.82
N GLY A 103 -19.38 6.83 1.28
CA GLY A 103 -19.92 5.70 2.05
C GLY A 103 -18.88 4.80 2.72
N TYR A 104 -17.64 4.73 2.20
CA TYR A 104 -16.55 3.95 2.80
C TYR A 104 -15.50 4.80 3.50
N HIS A 105 -15.77 6.08 3.73
CA HIS A 105 -14.84 6.98 4.41
C HIS A 105 -14.46 6.52 5.82
N LEU A 106 -15.35 5.81 6.52
CA LEU A 106 -15.10 5.29 7.87
C LEU A 106 -13.89 4.35 7.97
N PHE A 107 -13.46 3.75 6.85
CA PHE A 107 -12.28 2.88 6.81
C PHE A 107 -10.97 3.65 6.61
N ALA A 108 -11.05 4.91 6.18
CA ALA A 108 -9.91 5.74 5.89
C ALA A 108 -9.09 6.03 7.16
N GLY A 109 -7.77 5.86 7.07
CA GLY A 109 -6.82 6.02 8.17
C GLY A 109 -6.80 4.86 9.18
N ARG A 110 -7.37 3.69 8.87
CA ARG A 110 -7.55 2.59 9.84
C ARG A 110 -7.16 1.22 9.29
N ASP A 111 -6.96 0.26 10.19
CA ASP A 111 -7.06 -1.16 9.83
C ASP A 111 -8.54 -1.54 9.75
N ALA A 112 -9.02 -1.68 8.52
CA ALA A 112 -10.41 -2.00 8.23
C ALA A 112 -10.68 -3.50 8.14
N SER A 113 -9.72 -4.37 8.51
CA SER A 113 -9.84 -5.82 8.36
C SER A 113 -11.15 -6.38 8.92
N ARG A 114 -11.45 -6.08 10.18
CA ARG A 114 -12.63 -6.62 10.86
C ARG A 114 -13.92 -6.07 10.26
N ALA A 115 -13.99 -4.76 10.08
CA ALA A 115 -15.15 -4.08 9.51
C ALA A 115 -15.46 -4.57 8.08
N LEU A 116 -14.45 -4.75 7.24
CA LEU A 116 -14.59 -5.31 5.89
C LEU A 116 -15.02 -6.78 5.92
N ALA A 117 -14.45 -7.59 6.82
CA ALA A 117 -14.80 -8.99 6.97
C ALA A 117 -16.28 -9.18 7.32
N LYS A 118 -16.78 -8.36 8.26
CA LYS A 118 -18.16 -8.42 8.76
C LYS A 118 -19.13 -7.56 7.96
N MET A 119 -18.65 -6.83 6.95
CA MET A 119 -19.42 -5.83 6.20
C MET A 119 -20.12 -4.82 7.12
N SER A 120 -19.41 -4.40 8.16
CA SER A 120 -19.94 -3.60 9.27
C SER A 120 -19.39 -2.17 9.23
N PHE A 121 -20.24 -1.21 9.62
CA PHE A 121 -19.87 0.19 9.83
C PHE A 121 -19.96 0.59 11.31
N GLU A 122 -20.19 -0.39 12.19
CA GLU A 122 -20.31 -0.16 13.62
C GLU A 122 -18.94 0.14 14.24
N LYS A 123 -18.94 1.02 15.25
CA LYS A 123 -17.70 1.51 15.88
C LYS A 123 -16.89 0.38 16.50
N GLU A 124 -17.55 -0.63 17.05
CA GLU A 124 -16.92 -1.79 17.69
C GLU A 124 -16.12 -2.63 16.69
N ASP A 125 -16.55 -2.69 15.43
CA ASP A 125 -15.84 -3.41 14.37
C ASP A 125 -14.77 -2.53 13.70
N LEU A 126 -14.97 -1.20 13.65
CA LEU A 126 -14.01 -0.24 13.11
C LEU A 126 -12.78 0.00 14.01
N ASP A 127 -12.97 -0.11 15.33
CA ASP A 127 -11.92 0.15 16.32
C ASP A 127 -11.22 -1.14 16.80
N SER A 128 -11.67 -2.33 16.36
CA SER A 128 -11.12 -3.62 16.78
C SER A 128 -10.19 -4.24 15.75
N ASP A 129 -9.04 -4.72 16.21
CA ASP A 129 -8.06 -5.46 15.42
C ASP A 129 -8.16 -6.99 15.59
N ASP A 130 -9.00 -7.45 16.52
CA ASP A 130 -9.23 -8.86 16.79
C ASP A 130 -10.03 -9.49 15.65
N LEU A 131 -9.51 -10.60 15.12
CA LEU A 131 -10.14 -11.39 14.06
C LEU A 131 -10.42 -12.83 14.52
N SER A 132 -10.25 -13.12 15.82
CA SER A 132 -10.35 -14.48 16.37
C SER A 132 -11.76 -15.07 16.32
N ASP A 133 -12.77 -14.22 16.40
CA ASP A 133 -14.20 -14.56 16.39
C ASP A 133 -14.82 -14.58 14.98
N LEU A 134 -14.05 -14.27 13.93
CA LEU A 134 -14.56 -14.26 12.55
C LEU A 134 -15.04 -15.66 12.13
N SER A 135 -16.26 -15.72 11.58
CA SER A 135 -16.81 -16.93 10.99
C SER A 135 -16.06 -17.31 9.72
N PHE A 136 -16.32 -18.51 9.20
CA PHE A 136 -15.77 -18.94 7.90
C PHE A 136 -16.17 -17.96 6.78
N MET A 137 -17.43 -17.51 6.76
CA MET A 137 -17.92 -16.58 5.74
C MET A 137 -17.28 -15.19 5.85
N ASP A 138 -17.02 -14.71 7.07
CA ASP A 138 -16.32 -13.44 7.28
C ASP A 138 -14.88 -13.51 6.78
N LYS A 139 -14.20 -14.66 6.97
CA LYS A 139 -12.84 -14.89 6.49
C LYS A 139 -12.76 -14.93 4.96
N GLU A 140 -13.71 -15.57 4.29
CA GLU A 140 -13.80 -15.55 2.82
C GLU A 140 -14.04 -14.12 2.31
N THR A 141 -14.97 -13.40 2.93
CA THR A 141 -15.26 -11.99 2.59
C THR A 141 -14.01 -11.12 2.76
N LEU A 142 -13.26 -11.29 3.85
CA LEU A 142 -12.01 -10.58 4.07
C LEU A 142 -10.96 -10.92 2.99
N ASN A 143 -10.85 -12.19 2.60
CA ASN A 143 -9.91 -12.60 1.56
C ASN A 143 -10.28 -12.02 0.17
N ASP A 144 -11.57 -11.90 -0.13
CA ASP A 144 -12.04 -11.21 -1.34
C ASP A 144 -11.65 -9.73 -1.32
N TRP A 145 -11.76 -9.06 -0.16
CA TRP A 145 -11.29 -7.68 0.00
C TRP A 145 -9.78 -7.55 -0.17
N VAL A 146 -9.00 -8.46 0.41
CA VAL A 146 -7.55 -8.52 0.22
C VAL A 146 -7.20 -8.63 -1.26
N THR A 147 -7.86 -9.54 -1.98
CA THR A 147 -7.68 -9.72 -3.43
C THR A 147 -8.10 -8.48 -4.21
N LYS A 148 -9.20 -7.84 -3.81
CA LYS A 148 -9.67 -6.59 -4.43
C LYS A 148 -8.68 -5.45 -4.26
N PHE A 149 -8.08 -5.29 -3.08
CA PHE A 149 -7.10 -4.24 -2.82
C PHE A 149 -5.78 -4.52 -3.53
N SER A 150 -5.24 -5.73 -3.39
CA SER A 150 -3.90 -6.09 -3.86
C SER A 150 -3.83 -6.44 -5.34
N VAL A 151 -4.85 -7.15 -5.88
CA VAL A 151 -4.84 -7.71 -7.24
C VAL A 151 -5.76 -6.91 -8.18
N TYR A 152 -7.06 -6.85 -7.88
CA TYR A 152 -8.01 -6.26 -8.84
C TYR A 152 -7.84 -4.75 -9.02
N ASN A 153 -7.75 -4.01 -7.92
CA ASN A 153 -7.47 -2.57 -7.97
C ASN A 153 -5.97 -2.28 -8.00
N SER A 154 -5.16 -3.22 -7.51
CA SER A 154 -3.70 -3.09 -7.41
C SER A 154 -3.31 -1.74 -6.78
N TYR A 155 -3.89 -1.46 -5.62
CA TYR A 155 -3.53 -0.26 -4.87
C TYR A 155 -2.07 -0.33 -4.43
N PRO A 156 -1.32 0.79 -4.51
CA PRO A 156 0.04 0.86 -3.98
C PRO A 156 0.08 0.44 -2.52
N ASN A 157 0.85 -0.59 -2.19
CA ASN A 157 1.13 -0.95 -0.81
C ASN A 157 2.24 -0.04 -0.27
N VAL A 158 1.88 0.84 0.66
CA VAL A 158 2.76 1.88 1.22
C VAL A 158 3.36 1.48 2.57
N GLY A 159 3.06 0.28 3.08
CA GLY A 159 3.59 -0.12 4.37
C GLY A 159 2.82 -1.19 5.10
N ARG A 160 3.09 -1.30 6.41
CA ARG A 160 2.37 -2.19 7.31
C ARG A 160 2.02 -1.51 8.62
N VAL A 161 0.92 -1.94 9.25
CA VAL A 161 0.58 -1.56 10.61
C VAL A 161 1.51 -2.31 11.58
N LEU A 162 2.15 -1.57 12.48
CA LEU A 162 3.04 -2.10 13.51
C LEU A 162 2.26 -2.22 14.82
N ARG A 163 2.13 -3.45 15.32
CA ARG A 163 1.40 -3.75 16.56
C ARG A 163 2.35 -4.18 17.65
N ARG A 164 2.27 -3.51 18.80
CA ARG A 164 3.04 -3.88 19.99
C ARG A 164 2.33 -4.96 20.78
N ARG A 165 3.04 -6.01 21.18
CA ARG A 165 2.53 -7.10 22.00
C ARG A 165 3.65 -7.88 22.66
N ASP A 166 3.47 -8.14 23.94
CA ASP A 166 4.26 -9.13 24.67
C ASP A 166 3.63 -10.51 24.46
N LEU A 167 4.44 -11.54 24.25
CA LEU A 167 3.97 -12.87 23.86
C LEU A 167 4.70 -13.95 24.66
N THR A 168 4.00 -15.03 25.02
CA THR A 168 4.67 -16.26 25.45
C THR A 168 5.35 -16.92 24.25
N LEU A 169 6.29 -17.84 24.49
CA LEU A 169 6.89 -18.65 23.42
C LEU A 169 5.84 -19.42 22.61
N GLU A 170 4.79 -19.93 23.27
CA GLU A 170 3.70 -20.65 22.61
C GLU A 170 2.91 -19.74 21.67
N GLN A 171 2.56 -18.54 22.12
CA GLN A 171 1.86 -17.55 21.30
C GLN A 171 2.73 -17.06 20.14
N LEU A 172 4.04 -16.89 20.36
CA LEU A 172 4.99 -16.44 19.35
C LEU A 172 5.04 -17.38 18.12
N ARG A 173 4.84 -18.69 18.31
CA ARG A 173 4.90 -19.69 17.23
C ARG A 173 3.97 -19.41 16.06
N GLN A 174 2.83 -18.79 16.31
CA GLN A 174 1.85 -18.45 15.27
C GLN A 174 2.38 -17.37 14.31
N PHE A 175 3.42 -16.63 14.69
CA PHE A 175 4.02 -15.54 13.92
C PHE A 175 5.19 -16.03 13.05
N ASN A 176 4.95 -17.11 12.31
CA ASN A 176 5.93 -17.74 11.41
C ASN A 176 5.74 -17.37 9.92
N GLY A 177 4.86 -16.41 9.62
CA GLY A 177 4.49 -16.04 8.25
C GLY A 177 3.45 -16.95 7.60
N VAL A 178 2.94 -17.96 8.30
CA VAL A 178 1.96 -18.93 7.77
C VAL A 178 0.70 -18.97 8.62
N ASP A 179 0.81 -19.20 9.93
CA ASP A 179 -0.33 -19.65 10.72
C ASP A 179 -1.28 -18.51 11.12
N ASN A 180 -0.74 -17.31 11.35
CA ASN A 180 -1.56 -16.15 11.66
C ASN A 180 -2.19 -15.55 10.38
N PRO A 181 -3.43 -15.02 10.45
CA PRO A 181 -4.15 -14.50 9.27
C PRO A 181 -3.41 -13.35 8.57
N ARG A 182 -2.62 -12.57 9.34
CA ARG A 182 -1.84 -11.43 8.83
C ARG A 182 -0.49 -11.81 8.24
N LYS A 183 -0.15 -13.11 8.25
CA LYS A 183 1.13 -13.66 7.74
C LYS A 183 2.36 -12.91 8.26
N ILE A 184 2.27 -12.44 9.51
CA ILE A 184 3.34 -11.74 10.20
C ILE A 184 4.46 -12.73 10.54
N VAL A 185 5.69 -12.28 10.41
CA VAL A 185 6.89 -12.98 10.85
C VAL A 185 7.52 -12.23 12.01
N TYR A 186 7.54 -12.86 13.18
CA TYR A 186 8.29 -12.39 14.34
C TYR A 186 9.50 -13.26 14.57
N VAL A 187 10.56 -12.67 15.11
CA VAL A 187 11.75 -13.38 15.59
C VAL A 187 12.09 -12.81 16.96
N ALA A 188 12.30 -13.68 17.94
CA ALA A 188 12.74 -13.25 19.26
C ALA A 188 14.25 -13.44 19.44
N VAL A 189 14.91 -12.38 19.92
CA VAL A 189 16.34 -12.36 20.24
C VAL A 189 16.55 -11.65 21.57
N ASN A 190 17.18 -12.33 22.51
CA ASN A 190 17.44 -11.89 23.88
C ASN A 190 16.17 -11.39 24.59
N GLY A 191 15.07 -12.12 24.40
CA GLY A 191 13.75 -11.78 24.95
C GLY A 191 13.06 -10.58 24.29
N ASN A 192 13.65 -9.92 23.30
CA ASN A 192 12.97 -8.91 22.47
C ASN A 192 12.33 -9.58 21.26
N ILE A 193 11.09 -9.18 20.93
CA ILE A 193 10.37 -9.64 19.74
C ILE A 193 10.52 -8.59 18.65
N TYR A 194 11.05 -8.98 17.50
CA TYR A 194 11.26 -8.12 16.34
C TYR A 194 10.24 -8.44 15.24
N ASP A 195 9.63 -7.42 14.64
CA ASP A 195 8.84 -7.59 13.41
C ASP A 195 9.76 -7.56 12.19
N VAL A 196 9.98 -8.74 11.60
CA VAL A 196 10.85 -8.90 10.44
C VAL A 196 10.04 -9.01 9.15
N THR A 197 8.74 -8.73 9.17
CA THR A 197 7.87 -8.99 8.02
C THR A 197 8.10 -8.01 6.88
N LEU A 198 8.39 -6.74 7.16
CA LEU A 198 8.54 -5.74 6.08
C LEU A 198 9.88 -5.90 5.34
N ASP A 199 11.00 -5.90 6.07
CA ASP A 199 12.35 -5.87 5.51
C ASP A 199 13.14 -7.18 5.68
N GLY A 200 12.52 -8.18 6.30
CA GLY A 200 13.14 -9.48 6.63
C GLY A 200 12.42 -10.69 6.04
N LEU A 201 11.30 -10.52 5.32
CA LEU A 201 10.50 -11.65 4.81
C LEU A 201 11.29 -12.61 3.93
N ASN A 202 12.18 -12.09 3.07
CA ASN A 202 13.03 -12.92 2.20
C ASN A 202 14.04 -13.78 3.00
N HIS A 203 14.30 -13.44 4.26
CA HIS A 203 15.23 -14.16 5.13
C HIS A 203 14.49 -15.11 6.07
N TYR A 204 13.46 -14.60 6.77
CA TYR A 204 12.78 -15.30 7.84
C TYR A 204 11.38 -15.81 7.47
N GLY A 205 10.84 -15.39 6.32
CA GLY A 205 9.56 -15.89 5.84
C GLY A 205 9.62 -17.36 5.40
N PRO A 206 8.48 -17.95 4.99
CA PRO A 206 8.37 -19.39 4.73
C PRO A 206 9.35 -19.94 3.68
N GLU A 207 9.76 -19.10 2.73
CA GLU A 207 10.70 -19.43 1.66
C GLU A 207 12.15 -18.97 1.97
N GLY A 208 12.37 -18.34 3.12
CA GLY A 208 13.65 -17.78 3.51
C GLY A 208 14.63 -18.80 4.09
N GLY A 209 15.93 -18.53 3.94
CA GLY A 209 16.99 -19.41 4.46
C GLY A 209 17.08 -19.48 6.00
N TYR A 210 16.46 -18.52 6.70
CA TYR A 210 16.39 -18.45 8.16
C TYR A 210 14.97 -18.71 8.69
N LYS A 211 14.10 -19.35 7.89
CA LYS A 211 12.70 -19.63 8.25
C LYS A 211 12.51 -20.40 9.56
N GLN A 212 13.49 -21.19 10.00
CA GLN A 212 13.41 -21.89 11.29
C GLN A 212 13.38 -20.94 12.51
N PHE A 213 13.73 -19.67 12.34
CA PHE A 213 13.64 -18.65 13.41
C PHE A 213 12.27 -17.97 13.45
N ALA A 214 11.43 -18.16 12.42
CA ALA A 214 10.12 -17.54 12.32
C ALA A 214 9.20 -18.02 13.44
N GLY A 215 8.67 -17.08 14.23
CA GLY A 215 7.81 -17.35 15.37
C GLY A 215 8.53 -17.97 16.57
N ARG A 216 9.85 -17.83 16.67
CA ARG A 216 10.65 -18.51 17.72
C ARG A 216 11.63 -17.58 18.41
N ASP A 217 12.06 -17.97 19.61
CA ASP A 217 13.26 -17.41 20.22
C ASP A 217 14.49 -18.13 19.68
N CYS A 218 15.37 -17.39 19.03
CA CYS A 218 16.59 -17.90 18.43
C CYS A 218 17.86 -17.41 19.13
N SER A 219 17.75 -16.89 20.36
CA SER A 219 18.88 -16.31 21.11
C SER A 219 20.03 -17.31 21.24
N ARG A 220 19.73 -18.53 21.71
CA ARG A 220 20.75 -19.58 21.87
C ARG A 220 21.27 -20.08 20.53
N SER A 221 20.40 -20.26 19.53
CA SER A 221 20.82 -20.60 18.16
C SER A 221 21.81 -19.60 17.57
N LEU A 222 21.55 -18.30 17.73
CA LEU A 222 22.44 -17.24 17.27
C LEU A 222 23.75 -17.20 18.07
N ALA A 223 23.69 -17.37 19.39
CA ALA A 223 24.88 -17.43 20.25
C ALA A 223 25.81 -18.60 19.88
N CYS A 224 25.22 -19.78 19.63
CA CYS A 224 25.93 -21.00 19.28
C CYS A 224 26.23 -21.13 17.78
N MET A 225 25.77 -20.21 16.94
CA MET A 225 25.87 -20.27 15.47
C MET A 225 25.34 -21.61 14.90
N SER A 226 24.18 -22.04 15.40
CA SER A 226 23.63 -23.36 15.16
C SER A 226 22.14 -23.32 14.85
N PHE A 227 21.70 -24.19 13.95
CA PHE A 227 20.31 -24.38 13.57
C PHE A 227 19.69 -25.64 14.17
N LEU A 228 20.34 -26.24 15.16
CA LEU A 228 19.78 -27.40 15.85
C LEU A 228 18.50 -27.02 16.59
N ASP A 229 17.46 -27.84 16.45
CA ASP A 229 16.14 -27.58 17.03
C ASP A 229 16.18 -27.44 18.57
N GLU A 230 17.10 -28.12 19.24
CA GLU A 230 17.31 -28.03 20.70
C GLU A 230 17.82 -26.65 21.17
N HIS A 231 18.31 -25.81 20.26
CA HIS A 231 18.73 -24.44 20.55
C HIS A 231 17.65 -23.40 20.23
N LEU A 232 16.55 -23.82 19.60
CA LEU A 232 15.42 -22.97 19.27
C LEU A 232 14.34 -23.07 20.35
N ASP A 233 13.64 -21.97 20.62
CA ASP A 233 12.72 -21.82 21.76
C ASP A 233 13.38 -22.09 23.12
N ASN A 234 14.71 -21.98 23.19
CA ASN A 234 15.47 -22.08 24.42
C ASN A 234 15.97 -20.69 24.82
N PRO A 235 15.16 -19.91 25.57
CA PRO A 235 15.55 -18.57 25.99
C PRO A 235 16.65 -18.58 27.07
N THR A 236 17.01 -19.75 27.61
CA THR A 236 18.02 -19.86 28.65
C THR A 236 19.41 -19.65 28.07
N LEU A 237 20.06 -18.60 28.55
CA LEU A 237 21.45 -18.24 28.22
C LEU A 237 22.48 -18.89 29.16
N GLU A 238 22.02 -19.76 30.07
CA GLU A 238 22.90 -20.51 30.96
C GLU A 238 23.82 -21.45 30.15
N GLY A 239 25.07 -21.53 30.60
CA GLY A 239 26.10 -22.36 29.98
C GLY A 239 26.68 -21.80 28.67
N LEU A 240 26.32 -20.58 28.27
CA LEU A 240 27.00 -19.89 27.17
C LEU A 240 28.39 -19.42 27.61
N THR A 241 29.38 -19.57 26.72
CA THR A 241 30.71 -18.97 26.91
C THR A 241 30.67 -17.47 26.67
N GLU A 242 31.69 -16.74 27.15
CA GLU A 242 31.82 -15.29 26.90
C GLU A 242 31.81 -14.96 25.40
N GLN A 243 32.47 -15.77 24.55
CA GLN A 243 32.44 -15.60 23.09
C GLN A 243 31.06 -15.80 22.48
N GLN A 244 30.29 -16.77 22.97
CA GLN A 244 28.91 -17.00 22.50
C GLN A 244 27.99 -15.85 22.93
N GLN A 245 28.18 -15.32 24.15
CA GLN A 245 27.45 -14.15 24.62
C GLN A 245 27.78 -12.90 23.79
N GLU A 246 29.06 -12.68 23.46
CA GLU A 246 29.47 -11.58 22.59
C GLU A 246 28.87 -11.72 21.18
N THR A 247 28.81 -12.95 20.67
CA THR A 247 28.19 -13.25 19.37
C THR A 247 26.70 -12.92 19.39
N LEU A 248 25.98 -13.31 20.44
CA LEU A 248 24.57 -12.98 20.63
C LEU A 248 24.34 -11.46 20.69
N ASN A 249 25.15 -10.73 21.46
CA ASN A 249 25.03 -9.28 21.57
C ASN A 249 25.18 -8.59 20.20
N LYS A 250 26.17 -9.03 19.39
CA LYS A 250 26.36 -8.52 18.02
C LYS A 250 25.15 -8.80 17.12
N TRP A 251 24.50 -9.95 17.27
CA TRP A 251 23.27 -10.24 16.55
C TRP A 251 22.12 -9.36 17.02
N GLU A 252 21.95 -9.20 18.33
CA GLU A 252 20.92 -8.32 18.90
C GLU A 252 21.07 -6.88 18.39
N ASP A 253 22.29 -6.34 18.33
CA ASP A 253 22.55 -4.99 17.80
C ASP A 253 22.14 -4.87 16.33
N LYS A 254 22.46 -5.87 15.50
CA LYS A 254 22.03 -5.91 14.09
C LYS A 254 20.51 -5.96 13.95
N PHE A 255 19.83 -6.71 14.81
CA PHE A 255 18.37 -6.78 14.81
C PHE A 255 17.74 -5.44 15.23
N LYS A 256 18.26 -4.79 16.27
CA LYS A 256 17.80 -3.45 16.71
C LYS A 256 17.98 -2.37 15.65
N GLU A 257 19.06 -2.44 14.87
CA GLU A 257 19.30 -1.49 13.79
C GLU A 257 18.32 -1.67 12.63
N LYS A 258 17.95 -2.92 12.32
CA LYS A 258 17.20 -3.26 11.10
C LYS A 258 15.69 -3.41 11.29
N TYR A 259 15.25 -3.86 12.47
CA TYR A 259 13.87 -4.28 12.69
C TYR A 259 13.27 -3.61 13.93
N PRO A 260 11.99 -3.18 13.87
CA PRO A 260 11.32 -2.63 15.03
C PRO A 260 11.08 -3.71 16.10
N VAL A 261 11.35 -3.36 17.35
CA VAL A 261 10.95 -4.15 18.52
C VAL A 261 9.46 -3.93 18.77
N VAL A 262 8.69 -5.01 18.76
CA VAL A 262 7.24 -4.99 18.98
C VAL A 262 6.84 -5.44 20.37
N GLY A 263 7.73 -6.07 21.13
CA GLY A 263 7.46 -6.42 22.52
C GLY A 263 8.51 -7.36 23.09
N LYS A 264 8.14 -8.05 24.17
CA LYS A 264 8.99 -8.97 24.91
C LYS A 264 8.40 -10.37 24.95
N VAL A 265 9.30 -11.35 25.02
CA VAL A 265 8.91 -12.72 25.38
C VAL A 265 8.65 -12.77 26.88
N ILE A 266 7.42 -13.15 27.27
CA ILE A 266 7.02 -13.33 28.66
C ILE A 266 7.13 -14.80 29.07
N LYS A 267 7.49 -15.02 30.33
CA LYS A 267 7.66 -16.34 30.96
C LYS A 267 6.36 -16.84 31.57
#